data_AF-A0A157Z1M1-F1
#
_entry.id   AF-A0A157Z1M1-F1
#
_cell.length_a   1.000
_cell.length_b   1.000
_cell.length_c   1.000
_cell.angle_alpha   90.00
_cell.angle_beta   90.00
_cell.angle_gamma   90.00
#
_symmetry.space_group_name_H-M   'P 1'
#
loop_
_entity.id
_entity.type
_entity.pdbx_description
1 polymer ?
#
loop_
_entity_poly.entity_id
_entity_poly.type
_entity_poly.pdbx_seq_one_letter_code
_entity_poly.pdbx_strand_id
1 'polypeptide(L)'
;MLIAKPEDSANFFKLSFDELGEVFLSGVLLTKLPAVDGPDPVTLQLGLSDLFLGTALEGLTRNSSVSIHSTSRPGRDIATFLSVLLGDLVDDALSHVGAREAKPLGEFFGSKLRTVLGYLRDGDSCDLQPAIESFEQEAEDEFGVPIFSIRVYKQKFLDAFKANVVSSVNFQEKAHEVMSSFADLSQPAVAIDKQLGFLRDYLDQRSNATGETTFSFSLSSVNFRRVIQPVEGAGGQAIMPTPLSSDAGVKAILPFVLAVKGELDINQVKITSPVQQIDAIEIQFSIRRPAVRNVLGATYCALTPEKRRLMSEAEIKVYEDMVRQLQANLCFAGKPKLEQEFAQFASWAVKQVAYCLEEPSFLKTPALNWLKSHDGVGYQRMEDDFFLPFLYERLRDKFGPLVSKKPERFGGNVDILFGDVPVELKARRGQKTALVDTLIDEKYKPTGQAASYAALTGLGCVLVLDVPTESPSATNLTACVKVVTRRFPEAQQPTSVVVFIFQCDTPRPSDAD
;
A
#
# COMPACT_ATOMS: atom_id res chain seq x y z
N MET A 1 0.93 -28.41 10.66
CA MET A 1 -0.24 -28.68 9.79
C MET A 1 -1.43 -28.42 10.66
N LEU A 2 -2.07 -27.26 10.56
CA LEU A 2 -3.09 -26.84 11.50
C LEU A 2 -4.30 -27.78 11.48
N ILE A 3 -4.49 -28.62 12.50
CA ILE A 3 -5.61 -29.58 12.60
C ILE A 3 -6.29 -29.39 13.95
N ALA A 4 -7.62 -29.30 13.94
CA ALA A 4 -8.41 -29.14 15.16
C ALA A 4 -9.75 -29.86 15.03
N LYS A 5 -10.44 -30.06 16.16
CA LYS A 5 -11.83 -30.51 16.14
C LYS A 5 -12.77 -29.38 15.66
N PRO A 6 -13.96 -29.67 15.11
CA PRO A 6 -14.90 -28.64 14.62
C PRO A 6 -15.23 -27.55 15.64
N GLU A 7 -15.39 -27.93 16.92
CA GLU A 7 -15.66 -27.04 18.05
C GLU A 7 -14.53 -26.03 18.31
N ASP A 8 -13.30 -26.35 17.91
CA ASP A 8 -12.11 -25.51 18.07
C ASP A 8 -11.84 -24.62 16.85
N SER A 9 -12.75 -24.55 15.89
CA SER A 9 -12.59 -23.78 14.65
C SER A 9 -12.22 -22.30 14.86
N ALA A 10 -12.65 -21.70 15.96
CA ALA A 10 -12.28 -20.33 16.32
C ALA A 10 -10.77 -20.15 16.55
N ASN A 11 -10.07 -21.22 16.99
CA ASN A 11 -8.63 -21.17 17.26
C ASN A 11 -7.79 -21.03 15.99
N PHE A 12 -8.31 -21.38 14.80
CA PHE A 12 -7.60 -21.10 13.55
C PHE A 12 -7.39 -19.59 13.38
N PHE A 13 -8.35 -18.75 13.77
CA PHE A 13 -8.25 -17.31 13.54
C PHE A 13 -7.42 -16.58 14.59
N LYS A 14 -7.08 -17.24 15.70
CA LYS A 14 -6.18 -16.69 16.71
C LYS A 14 -4.76 -16.71 16.15
N LEU A 15 -4.05 -15.61 16.36
CA LEU A 15 -2.63 -15.50 16.08
C LEU A 15 -1.88 -15.74 17.38
N SER A 16 -0.96 -16.70 17.38
CA SER A 16 -0.05 -16.93 18.50
C SER A 16 1.29 -16.22 18.26
N PHE A 17 2.02 -15.95 19.33
CA PHE A 17 3.37 -15.38 19.25
C PHE A 17 4.32 -16.31 18.49
N ASP A 18 4.14 -17.63 18.61
CA ASP A 18 4.91 -18.64 17.89
C ASP A 18 4.73 -18.59 16.36
N GLU A 19 3.65 -17.96 15.87
CA GLU A 19 3.39 -17.76 14.44
C GLU A 19 4.00 -16.46 13.91
N LEU A 20 4.59 -15.63 14.77
CA LEU A 20 5.35 -14.47 14.33
C LEU A 20 6.73 -14.90 13.84
N GLY A 21 6.84 -15.03 12.53
CA GLY A 21 8.09 -15.37 11.87
C GLY A 21 9.09 -14.22 11.75
N GLU A 22 10.20 -14.53 11.10
CA GLU A 22 11.35 -13.68 10.83
C GLU A 22 10.95 -12.41 10.09
N VAL A 23 10.02 -12.51 9.14
CA VAL A 23 9.52 -11.37 8.36
C VAL A 23 8.80 -10.36 9.26
N PHE A 24 8.00 -10.82 10.22
CA PHE A 24 7.31 -9.91 11.15
C PHE A 24 8.31 -9.17 12.02
N LEU A 25 9.28 -9.87 12.60
CA LEU A 25 10.30 -9.27 13.47
C LEU A 25 11.25 -8.35 12.70
N SER A 26 11.61 -8.70 11.46
CA SER A 26 12.32 -7.80 10.56
C SER A 26 11.47 -6.55 10.25
N GLY A 27 10.14 -6.70 10.16
CA GLY A 27 9.21 -5.58 10.05
C GLY A 27 9.22 -4.65 11.26
N VAL A 28 9.42 -5.17 12.48
CA VAL A 28 9.66 -4.34 13.67
C VAL A 28 10.97 -3.57 13.54
N LEU A 29 12.05 -4.22 13.11
CA LEU A 29 13.35 -3.56 12.87
C LEU A 29 13.26 -2.47 11.78
N LEU A 30 12.48 -2.71 10.72
CA LEU A 30 12.21 -1.71 9.68
C LEU A 30 11.65 -0.42 10.25
N THR A 31 10.76 -0.48 11.26
CA THR A 31 10.20 0.72 11.91
C THR A 31 11.24 1.52 12.71
N LYS A 32 12.35 0.88 13.09
CA LYS A 32 13.46 1.52 13.82
C LYS A 32 14.54 2.09 12.91
N LEU A 33 14.49 1.82 11.59
CA LEU A 33 15.48 2.34 10.66
C LEU A 33 15.38 3.87 10.55
N PRO A 34 16.51 4.59 10.59
CA PRO A 34 16.53 6.04 10.46
C PRO A 34 16.01 6.48 9.09
N ALA A 35 15.19 7.54 9.09
CA ALA A 35 14.59 8.08 7.87
C ALA A 35 15.61 8.77 6.95
N VAL A 36 16.70 9.29 7.52
CA VAL A 36 17.76 10.01 6.80
C VAL A 36 18.89 9.04 6.45
N ASP A 37 19.63 9.34 5.38
CA ASP A 37 20.87 8.63 5.08
C ASP A 37 21.91 9.02 6.13
N GLY A 38 22.14 8.07 7.05
CA GLY A 38 23.13 8.17 8.12
C GLY A 38 24.36 7.32 7.81
N PRO A 39 25.36 7.34 8.70
CA PRO A 39 26.50 6.44 8.58
C PRO A 39 26.03 4.99 8.63
N ASP A 40 26.39 4.23 7.61
CA ASP A 40 26.26 2.77 7.58
C ASP A 40 27.56 2.14 8.11
N PRO A 41 27.49 1.02 8.86
CA PRO A 41 26.27 0.29 9.25
C PRO A 41 25.53 0.92 10.44
N VAL A 42 24.21 0.73 10.48
CA VAL A 42 23.32 1.17 11.55
C VAL A 42 23.23 0.09 12.63
N THR A 43 23.19 0.51 13.89
CA THR A 43 22.92 -0.36 15.04
C THR A 43 21.51 -0.09 15.58
N LEU A 44 20.70 -1.14 15.65
CA LEU A 44 19.32 -1.10 16.13
C LEU A 44 19.22 -1.91 17.42
N GLN A 45 18.49 -1.42 18.42
CA GLN A 45 18.15 -2.21 19.59
C GLN A 45 16.81 -2.94 19.40
N LEU A 46 16.67 -4.14 19.97
CA LEU A 46 15.43 -4.90 20.00
C LEU A 46 15.23 -5.50 21.40
N GLY A 47 14.19 -5.05 22.09
CA GLY A 47 13.75 -5.60 23.38
C GLY A 47 12.23 -5.83 23.44
N LEU A 48 11.73 -6.20 24.62
CA LEU A 48 10.29 -6.50 24.79
C LEU A 48 9.41 -5.26 24.52
N SER A 49 9.86 -4.08 24.93
CA SER A 49 9.18 -2.80 24.68
C SER A 49 9.15 -2.40 23.21
N ASP A 50 10.00 -2.99 22.37
CA ASP A 50 9.94 -2.80 20.92
C ASP A 50 8.85 -3.65 20.27
N LEU A 51 8.52 -4.79 20.86
CA LEU A 51 7.47 -5.69 20.39
C LEU A 51 6.09 -5.32 20.92
N PHE A 52 6.00 -4.95 22.20
CA PHE A 52 4.74 -4.73 22.91
C PHE A 52 4.45 -3.25 23.13
N LEU A 53 3.16 -2.89 23.13
CA LEU A 53 2.70 -1.57 23.56
C LEU A 53 2.90 -1.45 25.09
N GLY A 54 3.18 -0.23 25.59
CA GLY A 54 3.44 -0.02 27.02
C GLY A 54 2.34 -0.57 27.94
N THR A 55 1.08 -0.45 27.55
CA THR A 55 -0.07 -1.00 28.30
C THR A 55 -0.06 -2.52 28.42
N ALA A 56 0.57 -3.24 27.48
CA ALA A 56 0.71 -4.69 27.55
C ALA A 56 1.82 -5.14 28.52
N LEU A 57 2.67 -4.21 28.97
CA LEU A 57 3.75 -4.44 29.92
C LEU A 57 3.34 -4.11 31.37
N GLU A 58 2.17 -3.51 31.57
CA GLU A 58 1.70 -3.10 32.89
C GLU A 58 1.52 -4.30 33.83
N GLY A 59 1.98 -4.16 35.08
CA GLY A 59 1.90 -5.20 36.09
C GLY A 59 2.90 -6.35 35.92
N LEU A 60 3.79 -6.28 34.94
CA LEU A 60 4.91 -7.22 34.82
C LEU A 60 5.98 -6.97 35.88
N THR A 61 6.62 -8.06 36.28
CA THR A 61 7.78 -8.06 37.17
C THR A 61 8.83 -9.01 36.61
N ARG A 62 10.05 -8.96 37.14
CA ARG A 62 11.12 -9.91 36.75
C ARG A 62 10.76 -11.38 36.99
N ASN A 63 9.79 -11.66 37.88
CA ASN A 63 9.31 -13.00 38.18
C ASN A 63 8.11 -13.43 37.32
N SER A 64 7.65 -12.56 36.41
CA SER A 64 6.56 -12.90 35.51
C SER A 64 6.94 -14.06 34.59
N SER A 65 5.93 -14.84 34.20
CA SER A 65 6.10 -16.03 33.36
C SER A 65 5.00 -16.11 32.32
N VAL A 66 5.28 -16.80 31.22
CA VAL A 66 4.28 -17.21 30.23
C VAL A 66 3.92 -18.68 30.43
N SER A 67 2.69 -19.05 30.11
CA SER A 67 2.27 -20.46 30.09
C SER A 67 2.43 -21.02 28.68
N ILE A 68 3.36 -21.96 28.51
CA ILE A 68 3.64 -22.61 27.22
C ILE A 68 3.15 -24.05 27.24
N HIS A 69 2.78 -24.58 26.08
CA HIS A 69 2.55 -26.02 25.95
C HIS A 69 3.86 -26.80 26.03
N SER A 70 3.87 -27.90 26.79
CA SER A 70 5.02 -28.81 26.87
C SER A 70 5.32 -29.48 25.53
N THR A 71 4.27 -29.72 24.73
CA THR A 71 4.36 -30.32 23.39
C THR A 71 4.35 -29.25 22.31
N SER A 72 5.25 -29.38 21.34
CA SER A 72 5.31 -28.49 20.17
C SER A 72 4.00 -28.52 19.37
N ARG A 73 3.66 -27.42 18.69
CA ARG A 73 2.46 -27.36 17.85
C ARG A 73 2.40 -28.48 16.79
N PRO A 74 3.46 -28.80 16.03
CA PRO A 74 3.42 -29.93 15.11
C PRO A 74 3.12 -31.26 15.81
N GLY A 75 3.65 -31.47 17.03
CA GLY A 75 3.33 -32.66 17.82
C GLY A 75 1.85 -32.72 18.18
N ARG A 76 1.25 -31.60 18.57
CA ARG A 76 -0.19 -31.49 18.87
C ARG A 76 -1.07 -31.70 17.64
N ASP A 77 -0.68 -31.13 16.51
CA ASP A 77 -1.36 -31.30 15.21
C ASP A 77 -1.37 -32.78 14.80
N ILE A 78 -0.21 -33.46 14.87
CA ILE A 78 -0.05 -34.89 14.54
C ILE A 78 -0.87 -35.75 15.50
N ALA A 79 -0.82 -35.46 16.80
CA ALA A 79 -1.63 -36.15 17.80
C ALA A 79 -3.12 -36.08 17.46
N THR A 80 -3.61 -34.88 17.15
CA THR A 80 -5.02 -34.65 16.78
C THR A 80 -5.39 -35.39 15.49
N PHE A 81 -4.49 -35.41 14.51
CA PHE A 81 -4.71 -36.15 13.27
C PHE A 81 -4.83 -37.66 13.51
N LEU A 82 -3.92 -38.22 14.31
CA LEU A 82 -3.89 -39.65 14.59
C LEU A 82 -5.11 -40.10 15.41
N SER A 83 -5.56 -39.32 16.39
CA SER A 83 -6.76 -39.66 17.15
C SER A 83 -8.01 -39.67 16.27
N VAL A 84 -8.11 -38.74 15.32
CA VAL A 84 -9.23 -38.68 14.35
C VAL A 84 -9.19 -39.87 13.39
N LEU A 85 -8.03 -40.24 12.88
CA LEU A 85 -7.91 -41.35 11.94
C LEU A 85 -8.12 -42.73 12.60
N LEU A 86 -7.59 -42.92 13.81
CA LEU A 86 -7.46 -44.23 14.45
C LEU A 86 -8.43 -44.45 15.63
N GLY A 87 -9.14 -43.42 16.09
CA GLY A 87 -10.07 -43.48 17.22
C GLY A 87 -9.40 -43.73 18.57
N ASP A 88 -10.17 -44.27 19.52
CA ASP A 88 -9.80 -44.47 20.92
C ASP A 88 -8.54 -45.35 21.14
N LEU A 89 -8.00 -45.97 20.09
CA LEU A 89 -6.76 -46.76 20.11
C LEU A 89 -5.50 -45.95 20.48
N VAL A 90 -5.55 -44.61 20.38
CA VAL A 90 -4.37 -43.73 20.56
C VAL A 90 -4.56 -42.70 21.68
N ASP A 91 -5.78 -42.53 22.22
CA ASP A 91 -6.11 -41.44 23.17
C ASP A 91 -5.34 -41.53 24.50
N ASP A 92 -5.08 -42.73 25.02
CA ASP A 92 -4.27 -42.92 26.24
C ASP A 92 -2.81 -42.47 26.06
N ALA A 93 -2.24 -42.64 24.85
CA ALA A 93 -0.87 -42.24 24.53
C ALA A 93 -0.71 -40.71 24.30
N LEU A 94 -1.82 -39.99 24.11
CA LEU A 94 -1.86 -38.56 23.78
C LEU A 94 -2.33 -37.67 24.95
N SER A 95 -2.62 -38.26 26.12
CA SER A 95 -3.13 -37.56 27.31
C SER A 95 -2.23 -36.43 27.85
N HIS A 96 -0.93 -36.41 27.51
CA HIS A 96 0.03 -35.38 27.92
C HIS A 96 0.16 -34.18 26.95
N VAL A 97 -0.49 -34.24 25.78
CA VAL A 97 -0.32 -33.27 24.69
C VAL A 97 -0.87 -31.87 25.05
N GLY A 98 -1.78 -31.80 26.02
CA GLY A 98 -2.36 -30.55 26.53
C GLY A 98 -1.62 -29.89 27.70
N ALA A 99 -0.60 -30.55 28.28
CA ALA A 99 0.09 -30.04 29.46
C ALA A 99 0.77 -28.68 29.18
N ARG A 100 0.72 -27.80 30.18
CA ARG A 100 1.30 -26.46 30.12
C ARG A 100 2.26 -26.23 31.26
N GLU A 101 3.37 -25.56 30.96
CA GLU A 101 4.43 -25.23 31.91
C GLU A 101 4.63 -23.72 31.95
N ALA A 102 4.98 -23.21 33.13
CA ALA A 102 5.30 -21.80 33.32
C ALA A 102 6.79 -21.57 33.00
N LYS A 103 7.07 -20.65 32.07
CA LYS A 103 8.43 -20.29 31.67
C LYS A 103 8.68 -18.80 31.94
N PRO A 104 9.82 -18.42 32.57
CA PRO A 104 10.16 -17.01 32.77
C PRO A 104 10.17 -16.23 31.45
N LEU A 105 9.77 -14.95 31.50
CA LEU A 105 9.69 -14.10 30.30
C LEU A 105 11.02 -14.07 29.55
N GLY A 106 12.13 -13.85 30.27
CA GLY A 106 13.46 -13.76 29.67
C GLY A 106 13.89 -15.03 28.96
N GLU A 107 13.53 -16.19 29.50
CA GLU A 107 13.86 -17.47 28.88
C GLU A 107 13.01 -17.71 27.63
N PHE A 108 11.70 -17.41 27.67
CA PHE A 108 10.81 -17.59 26.53
C PHE A 108 11.14 -16.60 25.39
N PHE A 109 11.04 -15.30 25.65
CA PHE A 109 11.26 -14.27 24.62
C PHE A 109 12.72 -14.20 24.20
N GLY A 110 13.66 -14.35 25.13
CA GLY A 110 15.10 -14.35 24.81
C GLY A 110 15.49 -15.51 23.89
N SER A 111 14.96 -16.72 24.11
CA SER A 111 15.17 -17.86 23.20
C SER A 111 14.57 -17.60 21.83
N LYS A 112 13.33 -17.10 21.77
CA LYS A 112 12.62 -16.84 20.50
C LYS A 112 13.32 -15.78 19.66
N LEU A 113 13.66 -14.65 20.28
CA LEU A 113 14.38 -13.56 19.62
C LEU A 113 15.75 -14.02 19.12
N ARG A 114 16.50 -14.78 19.92
CA ARG A 114 17.81 -15.31 19.50
C ARG A 114 17.69 -16.24 18.29
N THR A 115 16.69 -17.12 18.26
CA THR A 115 16.44 -17.99 17.12
C THR A 115 16.13 -17.19 15.85
N VAL A 116 15.19 -16.24 15.94
CA VAL A 116 14.79 -15.42 14.78
C VAL A 116 15.93 -14.53 14.29
N LEU A 117 16.68 -13.89 15.20
CA LEU A 117 17.85 -13.10 14.82
C LEU A 117 18.94 -13.98 14.18
N GLY A 118 19.09 -15.24 14.62
CA GLY A 118 19.92 -16.24 13.96
C GLY A 118 19.53 -16.45 12.50
N TYR A 119 18.25 -16.73 12.24
CA TYR A 119 17.74 -16.88 10.87
C TYR A 119 17.85 -15.60 10.04
N LEU A 120 17.62 -14.42 10.62
CA LEU A 120 17.82 -13.15 9.92
C LEU A 120 19.29 -12.89 9.59
N ARG A 121 20.25 -13.47 10.32
CA ARG A 121 21.68 -13.36 10.03
C ARG A 121 22.15 -14.38 8.98
N ASP A 122 21.69 -15.62 9.12
CA ASP A 122 22.24 -16.75 8.36
C ASP A 122 21.38 -17.12 7.13
N GLY A 123 20.12 -16.68 7.10
CA GLY A 123 19.11 -17.16 6.16
C GLY A 123 18.65 -18.57 6.50
N ASP A 124 17.93 -19.20 5.58
CA ASP A 124 17.54 -20.60 5.69
C ASP A 124 17.50 -21.31 4.33
N SER A 125 17.15 -22.59 4.34
CA SER A 125 16.97 -23.42 3.13
C SER A 125 15.61 -23.21 2.44
N CYS A 126 14.75 -22.33 2.97
CA CYS A 126 13.40 -22.04 2.51
C CYS A 126 13.31 -20.65 1.87
N ASP A 127 14.41 -20.19 1.28
CA ASP A 127 14.56 -18.91 0.58
C ASP A 127 14.45 -17.66 1.48
N LEU A 128 14.67 -17.79 2.80
CA LEU A 128 14.89 -16.63 3.66
C LEU A 128 16.29 -16.07 3.40
N GLN A 129 16.37 -14.84 2.90
CA GLN A 129 17.62 -14.15 2.69
C GLN A 129 18.15 -13.53 4.00
N PRO A 130 19.47 -13.61 4.25
CA PRO A 130 20.14 -12.86 5.31
C PRO A 130 19.85 -11.35 5.22
N ALA A 131 19.30 -10.78 6.29
CA ALA A 131 18.93 -9.38 6.39
C ALA A 131 19.83 -8.57 7.34
N ILE A 132 20.48 -9.20 8.33
CA ILE A 132 21.32 -8.54 9.33
C ILE A 132 22.77 -9.04 9.29
N GLU A 133 23.72 -8.25 9.80
CA GLU A 133 25.14 -8.64 9.83
C GLU A 133 25.50 -9.41 11.10
N SER A 134 25.02 -8.92 12.25
CA SER A 134 25.32 -9.49 13.55
C SER A 134 24.28 -9.06 14.57
N PHE A 135 24.19 -9.81 15.66
CA PHE A 135 23.45 -9.40 16.84
C PHE A 135 24.14 -9.89 18.11
N GLU A 136 24.08 -9.08 19.16
CA GLU A 136 24.65 -9.38 20.48
C GLU A 136 23.66 -8.99 21.57
N GLN A 137 23.67 -9.70 22.69
CA GLN A 137 22.90 -9.30 23.86
C GLN A 137 23.70 -8.25 24.63
N GLU A 138 23.18 -7.02 24.72
CA GLU A 138 23.84 -5.93 25.44
C GLU A 138 23.42 -5.85 26.90
N ALA A 139 22.14 -6.12 27.18
CA ALA A 139 21.55 -5.94 28.50
C ALA A 139 20.34 -6.86 28.70
N GLU A 140 19.71 -6.75 29.87
CA GLU A 140 18.36 -7.22 30.15
C GLU A 140 17.48 -5.99 30.45
N ASP A 141 16.21 -6.05 30.07
CA ASP A 141 15.21 -5.08 30.51
C ASP A 141 14.79 -5.32 31.97
N GLU A 142 13.92 -4.45 32.49
CA GLU A 142 13.43 -4.53 33.87
C GLU A 142 12.64 -5.81 34.19
N PHE A 143 12.21 -6.55 33.15
CA PHE A 143 11.49 -7.82 33.26
C PHE A 143 12.42 -9.03 33.11
N GLY A 144 13.73 -8.81 32.96
CA GLY A 144 14.73 -9.86 32.74
C GLY A 144 14.75 -10.40 31.31
N VAL A 145 14.17 -9.69 30.33
CA VAL A 145 14.22 -10.07 28.91
C VAL A 145 15.46 -9.46 28.25
N PRO A 146 16.24 -10.25 27.47
CA PRO A 146 17.39 -9.73 26.76
C PRO A 146 17.07 -8.57 25.81
N ILE A 147 17.90 -7.53 25.85
CA ILE A 147 17.94 -6.45 24.85
C ILE A 147 19.08 -6.78 23.89
N PHE A 148 18.72 -6.94 22.61
CA PHE A 148 19.67 -7.24 21.55
C PHE A 148 20.07 -5.99 20.79
N SER A 149 21.35 -5.90 20.47
CA SER A 149 21.93 -4.91 19.55
C SER A 149 22.19 -5.58 18.21
N ILE A 150 21.66 -5.00 17.15
CA ILE A 150 21.56 -5.61 15.83
C ILE A 150 22.20 -4.68 14.82
N ARG A 151 23.19 -5.19 14.09
CA ARG A 151 23.93 -4.42 13.08
C ARG A 151 23.40 -4.70 11.70
N VAL A 152 23.08 -3.65 10.94
CA VAL A 152 22.52 -3.74 9.59
C VAL A 152 23.18 -2.75 8.63
N TYR A 153 23.35 -3.14 7.37
CA TYR A 153 23.54 -2.18 6.28
C TYR A 153 22.19 -1.84 5.68
N LYS A 154 21.81 -0.55 5.70
CA LYS A 154 20.44 -0.11 5.37
C LYS A 154 19.93 -0.68 4.05
N GLN A 155 20.67 -0.52 2.96
CA GLN A 155 20.22 -0.97 1.64
C GLN A 155 20.10 -2.50 1.54
N LYS A 156 21.10 -3.24 2.05
CA LYS A 156 21.07 -4.71 2.09
C LYS A 156 19.87 -5.23 2.89
N PHE A 157 19.61 -4.63 4.04
CA PHE A 157 18.46 -4.98 4.88
C PHE A 157 17.14 -4.73 4.14
N LEU A 158 16.97 -3.58 3.49
CA LEU A 158 15.74 -3.26 2.74
C LEU A 158 15.53 -4.21 1.57
N ASP A 159 16.58 -4.58 0.85
CA ASP A 159 16.50 -5.53 -0.27
C ASP A 159 16.16 -6.95 0.20
N ALA A 160 16.82 -7.43 1.26
CA ALA A 160 16.50 -8.71 1.88
C ALA A 160 15.07 -8.73 2.47
N PHE A 161 14.63 -7.65 3.11
CA PHE A 161 13.28 -7.52 3.65
C PHE A 161 12.22 -7.65 2.56
N LYS A 162 12.39 -6.94 1.43
CA LYS A 162 11.47 -7.05 0.27
C LYS A 162 11.42 -8.50 -0.25
N ALA A 163 12.59 -9.12 -0.44
CA ALA A 163 12.68 -10.50 -0.91
C ALA A 163 11.98 -11.48 0.05
N ASN A 164 12.20 -11.32 1.36
CA ASN A 164 11.65 -12.19 2.39
C ASN A 164 10.13 -12.05 2.53
N VAL A 165 9.58 -10.83 2.43
CA VAL A 165 8.12 -10.60 2.41
C VAL A 165 7.49 -11.33 1.21
N VAL A 166 8.06 -11.17 0.01
CA VAL A 166 7.55 -11.84 -1.21
C VAL A 166 7.69 -13.36 -1.10
N SER A 167 8.83 -13.85 -0.62
CA SER A 167 9.07 -15.28 -0.43
C SER A 167 8.07 -15.90 0.55
N SER A 168 7.81 -15.23 1.68
CA SER A 168 6.86 -15.71 2.69
C SER A 168 5.42 -15.80 2.17
N VAL A 169 5.01 -14.85 1.33
CA VAL A 169 3.69 -14.89 0.66
C VAL A 169 3.63 -16.03 -0.37
N ASN A 170 4.67 -16.18 -1.19
CA ASN A 170 4.72 -17.18 -2.26
C ASN A 170 5.05 -18.59 -1.73
N PHE A 171 5.46 -18.73 -0.47
CA PHE A 171 5.77 -20.02 0.14
C PHE A 171 4.59 -20.97 0.06
N GLN A 172 3.36 -20.48 0.23
CA GLN A 172 2.16 -21.31 0.12
C GLN A 172 1.94 -21.83 -1.31
N GLU A 173 2.22 -21.00 -2.31
CA GLU A 173 2.12 -21.39 -3.72
C GLU A 173 3.18 -22.45 -4.07
N LYS A 174 4.44 -22.23 -3.65
CA LYS A 174 5.52 -23.21 -3.80
C LYS A 174 5.21 -24.53 -3.10
N ALA A 175 4.71 -24.47 -1.86
CA ALA A 175 4.33 -25.66 -1.09
C ALA A 175 3.19 -26.42 -1.78
N HIS A 176 2.20 -25.69 -2.33
CA HIS A 176 1.12 -26.28 -3.10
C HIS A 176 1.62 -26.93 -4.39
N GLU A 177 2.50 -26.29 -5.17
CA GLU A 177 3.08 -26.90 -6.37
C GLU A 177 3.73 -28.25 -6.06
N VAL A 178 4.52 -28.33 -4.99
CA VAL A 178 5.12 -29.58 -4.52
C VAL A 178 4.05 -30.59 -4.10
N MET A 179 3.07 -30.19 -3.29
CA MET A 179 2.02 -31.08 -2.80
C MET A 179 1.05 -31.56 -3.89
N SER A 180 0.84 -30.77 -4.95
CA SER A 180 -0.07 -31.08 -6.05
C SER A 180 0.37 -32.30 -6.84
N SER A 181 1.68 -32.63 -6.78
CA SER A 181 2.22 -33.84 -7.37
C SER A 181 1.89 -35.12 -6.59
N PHE A 182 1.40 -34.98 -5.34
CA PHE A 182 1.12 -36.08 -4.43
C PHE A 182 -0.34 -36.14 -3.94
N ALA A 183 -1.15 -35.09 -4.18
CA ALA A 183 -2.54 -35.01 -3.75
C ALA A 183 -3.39 -34.20 -4.74
N ASP A 184 -4.68 -34.55 -4.88
CA ASP A 184 -5.64 -33.72 -5.60
C ASP A 184 -5.93 -32.44 -4.79
N LEU A 185 -5.42 -31.32 -5.30
CA LEU A 185 -5.56 -30.00 -4.70
C LEU A 185 -6.58 -29.12 -5.42
N SER A 186 -7.58 -29.72 -6.10
CA SER A 186 -8.73 -29.00 -6.67
C SER A 186 -9.60 -28.24 -5.65
N GLN A 187 -9.19 -28.21 -4.38
CA GLN A 187 -9.89 -27.59 -3.27
C GLN A 187 -9.85 -26.05 -3.35
N PRO A 188 -10.93 -25.38 -2.92
CA PRO A 188 -10.97 -23.92 -2.90
C PRO A 188 -9.94 -23.32 -1.92
N ALA A 189 -9.45 -22.13 -2.25
CA ALA A 189 -8.51 -21.38 -1.43
C ALA A 189 -8.80 -19.88 -1.50
N VAL A 190 -8.28 -19.12 -0.53
CA VAL A 190 -8.32 -17.66 -0.59
C VAL A 190 -6.95 -17.13 -0.97
N ALA A 191 -6.84 -16.65 -2.20
CA ALA A 191 -5.61 -16.02 -2.69
C ALA A 191 -5.20 -14.81 -1.84
N ILE A 192 -3.89 -14.59 -1.71
CA ILE A 192 -3.32 -13.49 -0.94
C ILE A 192 -3.82 -12.14 -1.45
N ASP A 193 -3.90 -11.95 -2.77
CA ASP A 193 -4.41 -10.71 -3.36
C ASP A 193 -5.86 -10.43 -2.95
N LYS A 194 -6.67 -11.46 -2.69
CA LYS A 194 -8.03 -11.28 -2.17
C LYS A 194 -8.02 -10.78 -0.73
N GLN A 195 -7.10 -11.29 0.11
CA GLN A 195 -6.89 -10.80 1.48
C GLN A 195 -6.39 -9.35 1.50
N LEU A 196 -5.45 -9.01 0.61
CA LEU A 196 -4.98 -7.64 0.42
C LEU A 196 -6.12 -6.73 -0.04
N GLY A 197 -7.05 -7.23 -0.87
CA GLY A 197 -8.28 -6.53 -1.22
C GLY A 197 -9.10 -6.14 0.01
N PHE A 198 -9.39 -7.09 0.91
CA PHE A 198 -10.11 -6.80 2.16
C PHE A 198 -9.39 -5.79 3.05
N LEU A 199 -8.06 -5.86 3.12
CA LEU A 199 -7.27 -4.88 3.86
C LEU A 199 -7.36 -3.48 3.21
N ARG A 200 -7.20 -3.38 1.89
CA ARG A 200 -7.34 -2.10 1.17
C ARG A 200 -8.71 -1.49 1.38
N ASP A 201 -9.77 -2.28 1.20
CA ASP A 201 -11.16 -1.84 1.38
C ASP A 201 -11.39 -1.29 2.79
N TYR A 202 -10.93 -1.99 3.82
CA TYR A 202 -11.01 -1.53 5.22
C TYR A 202 -10.29 -0.20 5.43
N LEU A 203 -9.05 -0.09 4.94
CA LEU A 203 -8.24 1.11 5.08
C LEU A 203 -8.80 2.30 4.29
N ASP A 204 -9.33 2.07 3.09
CA ASP A 204 -9.93 3.10 2.23
C ASP A 204 -11.26 3.59 2.81
N GLN A 205 -12.11 2.68 3.31
CA GLN A 205 -13.33 3.03 4.02
C GLN A 205 -13.03 3.90 5.25
N ARG A 206 -12.02 3.52 6.05
CA ARG A 206 -11.62 4.30 7.21
C ARG A 206 -11.10 5.69 6.82
N SER A 207 -10.16 5.75 5.88
CA SER A 207 -9.59 7.04 5.43
C SER A 207 -10.66 7.97 4.85
N ASN A 208 -11.63 7.42 4.10
CA ASN A 208 -12.72 8.22 3.55
C ASN A 208 -13.72 8.67 4.63
N ALA A 209 -13.92 7.89 5.69
CA ALA A 209 -14.81 8.25 6.79
C ALA A 209 -14.20 9.27 7.75
N THR A 210 -12.90 9.17 8.06
CA THR A 210 -12.24 10.03 9.06
C THR A 210 -11.47 11.19 8.44
N GLY A 211 -11.11 11.11 7.15
CA GLY A 211 -10.18 12.04 6.51
C GLY A 211 -8.72 11.85 6.93
N GLU A 212 -8.43 10.90 7.83
CA GLU A 212 -7.08 10.65 8.32
C GLU A 212 -6.22 9.96 7.26
N THR A 213 -4.99 10.44 7.12
CA THR A 213 -3.93 9.84 6.29
C THR A 213 -2.94 9.06 7.14
N THR A 214 -2.86 9.35 8.44
CA THR A 214 -2.05 8.61 9.41
C THR A 214 -2.96 8.11 10.52
N PHE A 215 -3.03 6.80 10.71
CA PHE A 215 -3.89 6.19 11.72
C PHE A 215 -3.40 4.80 12.15
N SER A 216 -3.88 4.33 13.30
CA SER A 216 -3.57 3.00 13.84
C SER A 216 -4.78 2.07 13.77
N PHE A 217 -4.56 0.81 13.40
CA PHE A 217 -5.60 -0.21 13.37
C PHE A 217 -5.12 -1.54 13.95
N SER A 218 -6.03 -2.25 14.61
CA SER A 218 -5.79 -3.62 15.04
C SER A 218 -5.97 -4.58 13.88
N LEU A 219 -5.10 -5.58 13.78
CA LEU A 219 -5.19 -6.62 12.76
C LEU A 219 -6.48 -7.46 12.90
N SER A 220 -7.02 -7.56 14.12
CA SER A 220 -8.31 -8.17 14.43
C SER A 220 -9.49 -7.48 13.72
N SER A 221 -9.40 -6.18 13.46
CA SER A 221 -10.44 -5.39 12.77
C SER A 221 -10.57 -5.69 11.28
N VAL A 222 -9.59 -6.39 10.70
CA VAL A 222 -9.58 -6.74 9.27
C VAL A 222 -10.14 -8.16 9.09
N ASN A 223 -11.19 -8.26 8.26
CA ASN A 223 -11.84 -9.50 7.91
C ASN A 223 -10.92 -10.41 7.10
N PHE A 224 -10.30 -11.36 7.77
CA PHE A 224 -9.44 -12.36 7.15
C PHE A 224 -10.21 -13.67 6.99
N ARG A 225 -10.21 -14.19 5.76
CA ARG A 225 -10.95 -15.41 5.43
C ARG A 225 -10.03 -16.62 5.37
N ARG A 226 -10.56 -17.79 5.69
CA ARG A 226 -9.88 -19.07 5.46
C ARG A 226 -10.84 -20.07 4.85
N VAL A 227 -10.34 -20.91 3.97
CA VAL A 227 -11.05 -22.13 3.59
C VAL A 227 -10.60 -23.23 4.53
N ILE A 228 -11.58 -23.86 5.18
CA ILE A 228 -11.39 -24.98 6.08
C ILE A 228 -12.00 -26.20 5.40
N GLN A 229 -11.27 -27.32 5.43
CA GLN A 229 -11.74 -28.61 4.92
C GLN A 229 -11.92 -29.60 6.07
N PRO A 230 -12.94 -30.46 6.01
CA PRO A 230 -13.09 -31.56 6.93
C PRO A 230 -12.09 -32.69 6.64
N VAL A 231 -11.69 -33.38 7.69
CA VAL A 231 -10.94 -34.64 7.68
C VAL A 231 -11.76 -35.64 8.48
N GLU A 232 -12.15 -36.75 7.88
CA GLU A 232 -13.01 -37.76 8.51
C GLU A 232 -12.22 -39.05 8.75
N GLY A 233 -12.46 -39.69 9.89
CA GLY A 233 -11.81 -40.95 10.27
C GLY A 233 -12.62 -41.73 11.30
N ALA A 234 -12.07 -42.85 11.79
CA ALA A 234 -12.74 -43.73 12.73
C ALA A 234 -13.02 -43.07 14.09
N GLY A 235 -12.19 -42.10 14.48
CA GLY A 235 -12.34 -41.30 15.71
C GLY A 235 -13.22 -40.06 15.58
N GLY A 236 -13.89 -39.88 14.43
CA GLY A 236 -14.79 -38.76 14.17
C GLY A 236 -14.25 -37.79 13.11
N GLN A 237 -14.57 -36.50 13.29
CA GLN A 237 -14.24 -35.45 12.33
C GLN A 237 -13.23 -34.47 12.92
N ALA A 238 -12.24 -34.10 12.13
CA ALA A 238 -11.40 -32.92 12.33
C ALA A 238 -11.56 -31.96 11.17
N ILE A 239 -10.96 -30.80 11.32
CA ILE A 239 -10.89 -29.76 10.31
C ILE A 239 -9.46 -29.24 10.21
N MET A 240 -9.08 -28.84 8.99
CA MET A 240 -7.79 -28.23 8.71
C MET A 240 -7.93 -27.12 7.66
N PRO A 241 -7.08 -26.08 7.66
CA PRO A 241 -7.02 -25.13 6.55
C PRO A 241 -6.63 -25.83 5.25
N THR A 242 -7.18 -25.38 4.13
CA THR A 242 -6.72 -25.88 2.83
C THR A 242 -5.25 -25.49 2.61
N PRO A 243 -4.43 -26.30 1.92
CA PRO A 243 -2.99 -26.04 1.76
C PRO A 243 -2.62 -24.69 1.13
N LEU A 244 -3.54 -24.08 0.38
CA LEU A 244 -3.42 -22.75 -0.23
C LEU A 244 -4.09 -21.63 0.57
N SER A 245 -4.74 -21.93 1.68
CA SER A 245 -5.30 -20.91 2.56
C SER A 245 -4.20 -20.37 3.48
N SER A 246 -4.09 -19.05 3.50
CA SER A 246 -3.20 -18.29 4.39
C SER A 246 -3.44 -18.63 5.87
N ASP A 247 -2.36 -18.91 6.60
CA ASP A 247 -2.42 -19.14 8.06
C ASP A 247 -2.54 -17.82 8.84
N ALA A 248 -2.47 -17.88 10.18
CA ALA A 248 -2.60 -16.67 11.00
C ALA A 248 -1.36 -15.78 10.87
N GLY A 249 -0.17 -16.39 10.77
CA GLY A 249 1.10 -15.69 10.61
C GLY A 249 1.14 -14.87 9.32
N VAL A 250 0.59 -15.41 8.22
CA VAL A 250 0.46 -14.70 6.95
C VAL A 250 -0.40 -13.43 7.09
N LYS A 251 -1.42 -13.44 7.97
CA LYS A 251 -2.21 -12.23 8.25
C LYS A 251 -1.32 -11.10 8.81
N ALA A 252 -0.35 -11.43 9.67
CA ALA A 252 0.56 -10.47 10.28
C ALA A 252 1.53 -9.81 9.28
N ILE A 253 1.74 -10.42 8.11
CA ILE A 253 2.62 -9.85 7.07
C ILE A 253 1.89 -9.05 5.99
N LEU A 254 0.56 -9.13 5.88
CA LEU A 254 -0.21 -8.44 4.83
C LEU A 254 0.07 -6.92 4.76
N PRO A 255 0.16 -6.17 5.87
CA PRO A 255 0.52 -4.76 5.81
C PRO A 255 1.92 -4.53 5.23
N PHE A 256 2.89 -5.41 5.50
CA PHE A 256 4.24 -5.33 4.90
C PHE A 256 4.19 -5.56 3.39
N VAL A 257 3.28 -6.41 2.89
CA VAL A 257 3.09 -6.58 1.44
C VAL A 257 2.61 -5.28 0.78
N LEU A 258 1.67 -4.57 1.40
CA LEU A 258 1.23 -3.25 0.91
C LEU A 258 2.37 -2.22 0.96
N ALA A 259 3.20 -2.26 2.00
CA ALA A 259 4.38 -1.40 2.10
C ALA A 259 5.44 -1.70 1.01
N VAL A 260 5.72 -2.98 0.75
CA VAL A 260 6.60 -3.42 -0.35
C VAL A 260 6.04 -3.01 -1.72
N LYS A 261 4.71 -2.97 -1.86
CA LYS A 261 4.05 -2.46 -3.07
C LYS A 261 4.05 -0.92 -3.16
N GLY A 262 4.46 -0.19 -2.10
CA GLY A 262 4.47 1.27 -2.04
C GLY A 262 3.11 1.92 -1.80
N GLU A 263 2.14 1.16 -1.29
CA GLU A 263 0.76 1.63 -1.07
C GLU A 263 0.58 2.33 0.28
N LEU A 264 1.40 1.98 1.27
CA LEU A 264 1.39 2.59 2.61
C LEU A 264 2.81 2.64 3.19
N ASP A 265 3.03 3.54 4.14
CA ASP A 265 4.18 3.51 5.04
C ASP A 265 3.79 2.85 6.35
N ILE A 266 4.69 2.06 6.92
CA ILE A 266 4.53 1.51 8.27
C ILE A 266 5.38 2.36 9.21
N ASN A 267 4.70 3.04 10.12
CA ASN A 267 5.34 3.88 11.13
C ASN A 267 5.67 3.06 12.39
N GLN A 268 4.80 2.13 12.77
CA GLN A 268 4.97 1.32 13.96
C GLN A 268 4.21 -0.01 13.84
N VAL A 269 4.73 -1.05 14.48
CA VAL A 269 4.04 -2.32 14.68
C VAL A 269 4.22 -2.72 16.14
N LYS A 270 3.12 -3.00 16.85
CA LYS A 270 3.13 -3.37 18.28
C LYS A 270 2.12 -4.47 18.57
N ILE A 271 2.44 -5.29 19.56
CA ILE A 271 1.51 -6.24 20.18
C ILE A 271 0.82 -5.53 21.34
N THR A 272 -0.51 -5.56 21.36
CA THR A 272 -1.36 -4.85 22.32
C THR A 272 -1.96 -5.77 23.37
N SER A 273 -2.05 -7.06 23.08
CA SER A 273 -2.42 -8.09 24.06
C SER A 273 -1.38 -8.19 25.18
N PRO A 274 -1.79 -8.51 26.42
CA PRO A 274 -0.85 -8.72 27.53
C PRO A 274 0.27 -9.71 27.19
N VAL A 275 1.48 -9.46 27.68
CA VAL A 275 2.68 -10.28 27.38
C VAL A 275 2.50 -11.77 27.72
N GLN A 276 1.71 -12.08 28.75
CA GLN A 276 1.44 -13.46 29.15
C GLN A 276 0.52 -14.21 28.19
N GLN A 277 -0.24 -13.51 27.33
CA GLN A 277 -1.21 -14.09 26.41
C GLN A 277 -0.57 -14.45 25.06
N ILE A 278 0.34 -15.42 25.09
CA ILE A 278 1.13 -15.80 23.91
C ILE A 278 0.35 -16.60 22.85
N ASP A 279 -0.77 -17.23 23.20
CA ASP A 279 -1.53 -18.07 22.27
C ASP A 279 -2.55 -17.28 21.41
N ALA A 280 -2.81 -16.03 21.77
CA ALA A 280 -3.84 -15.21 21.16
C ALA A 280 -3.43 -13.73 21.26
N ILE A 281 -2.40 -13.38 20.52
CA ILE A 281 -1.86 -12.03 20.47
C ILE A 281 -2.66 -11.13 19.54
N GLU A 282 -2.69 -9.84 19.86
CA GLU A 282 -3.31 -8.81 19.03
C GLU A 282 -2.26 -7.79 18.55
N ILE A 283 -2.11 -7.66 17.24
CA ILE A 283 -1.16 -6.71 16.63
C ILE A 283 -1.89 -5.43 16.22
N GLN A 284 -1.31 -4.30 16.56
CA GLN A 284 -1.66 -2.99 16.06
C GLN A 284 -0.59 -2.49 15.09
N PHE A 285 -1.03 -2.00 13.94
CA PHE A 285 -0.19 -1.27 12.99
C PHE A 285 -0.54 0.21 13.05
N SER A 286 0.48 1.06 13.14
CA SER A 286 0.38 2.50 12.89
C SER A 286 0.95 2.77 11.52
N ILE A 287 0.11 3.27 10.61
CA ILE A 287 0.46 3.43 9.20
C ILE A 287 0.24 4.86 8.72
N ARG A 288 0.79 5.17 7.54
CA ARG A 288 0.41 6.32 6.73
C ARG A 288 -0.01 5.87 5.34
N ARG A 289 -1.14 6.37 4.84
CA ARG A 289 -1.68 6.11 3.50
C ARG A 289 -2.24 7.43 2.92
N PRO A 290 -1.79 7.86 1.73
CA PRO A 290 -0.84 7.18 0.83
C PRO A 290 0.60 7.17 1.36
N ALA A 291 1.45 6.29 0.82
CA ALA A 291 2.86 6.23 1.21
C ALA A 291 3.61 7.49 0.75
N VAL A 292 4.28 8.17 1.70
CA VAL A 292 5.06 9.39 1.47
C VAL A 292 6.56 9.10 1.58
N ARG A 293 6.98 8.38 2.64
CA ARG A 293 8.39 8.05 2.89
C ARG A 293 8.89 7.02 1.88
N ASN A 294 8.06 5.99 1.65
CA ASN A 294 8.29 4.87 0.76
C ASN A 294 9.71 4.29 0.95
N VAL A 295 10.02 3.91 2.18
CA VAL A 295 11.38 3.48 2.59
C VAL A 295 11.88 2.27 1.78
N LEU A 296 10.96 1.45 1.27
CA LEU A 296 11.27 0.26 0.49
C LEU A 296 11.53 0.57 -1.00
N GLY A 297 11.36 1.82 -1.42
CA GLY A 297 11.74 2.29 -2.75
C GLY A 297 10.80 1.80 -3.87
N ALA A 298 9.58 1.40 -3.55
CA ALA A 298 8.67 0.78 -4.50
C ALA A 298 8.05 1.80 -5.46
N THR A 299 8.08 1.52 -6.76
CA THR A 299 7.47 2.40 -7.77
C THR A 299 5.97 2.12 -7.91
N TYR A 300 5.17 2.46 -6.88
CA TYR A 300 3.72 2.31 -6.95
C TYR A 300 3.08 3.37 -7.85
N CYS A 301 2.22 2.93 -8.78
CA CYS A 301 1.62 3.78 -9.81
C CYS A 301 2.67 4.59 -10.59
N ALA A 302 3.84 4.01 -10.88
CA ALA A 302 4.97 4.67 -11.56
C ALA A 302 5.52 5.95 -10.87
N LEU A 303 5.15 6.22 -9.62
CA LEU A 303 5.64 7.36 -8.84
C LEU A 303 6.85 6.97 -8.00
N THR A 304 8.01 7.60 -8.27
CA THR A 304 9.26 7.30 -7.55
C THR A 304 9.23 7.84 -6.11
N PRO A 305 10.02 7.27 -5.19
CA PRO A 305 10.13 7.78 -3.82
C PRO A 305 10.50 9.27 -3.74
N GLU A 306 11.40 9.74 -4.61
CA GLU A 306 11.84 11.13 -4.64
C GLU A 306 10.69 12.06 -5.02
N LYS A 307 9.86 11.66 -6.00
CA LYS A 307 8.68 12.43 -6.39
C LYS A 307 7.61 12.44 -5.30
N ARG A 308 7.37 11.30 -4.64
CA ARG A 308 6.45 11.20 -3.49
C ARG A 308 6.82 12.18 -2.39
N ARG A 309 8.10 12.27 -2.02
CA ARG A 309 8.59 13.20 -0.99
C ARG A 309 8.40 14.68 -1.35
N LEU A 310 8.27 14.99 -2.64
CA LEU A 310 8.01 16.35 -3.12
C LEU A 310 6.51 16.67 -3.24
N MET A 311 5.63 15.72 -2.98
CA MET A 311 4.18 15.88 -3.11
C MET A 311 3.51 15.83 -1.73
N SER A 312 2.42 16.58 -1.57
CA SER A 312 1.55 16.47 -0.39
C SER A 312 0.73 15.19 -0.44
N GLU A 313 0.17 14.79 0.70
CA GLU A 313 -0.65 13.58 0.80
C GLU A 313 -1.89 13.63 -0.10
N ALA A 314 -2.51 14.81 -0.21
CA ALA A 314 -3.63 15.05 -1.12
C ALA A 314 -3.22 14.91 -2.59
N GLU A 315 -2.05 15.45 -2.96
CA GLU A 315 -1.51 15.32 -4.31
C GLU A 315 -1.21 13.87 -4.69
N ILE A 316 -0.61 13.09 -3.77
CA ILE A 316 -0.32 11.67 -4.00
C ILE A 316 -1.63 10.88 -4.12
N LYS A 317 -2.62 11.13 -3.26
CA LYS A 317 -3.92 10.44 -3.29
C LYS A 317 -4.64 10.67 -4.63
N VAL A 318 -4.74 11.93 -5.08
CA VAL A 318 -5.36 12.27 -6.36
C VAL A 318 -4.63 11.63 -7.54
N TYR A 319 -3.30 11.60 -7.50
CA TYR A 319 -2.50 10.91 -8.51
C TYR A 319 -2.75 9.39 -8.53
N GLU A 320 -2.73 8.73 -7.37
CA GLU A 320 -2.95 7.28 -7.26
C GLU A 320 -4.36 6.89 -7.72
N ASP A 321 -5.39 7.63 -7.32
CA ASP A 321 -6.78 7.35 -7.71
C ASP A 321 -6.97 7.46 -9.22
N MET A 322 -6.33 8.45 -9.84
CA MET A 322 -6.29 8.61 -11.29
C MET A 322 -5.58 7.44 -11.98
N VAL A 323 -4.37 7.07 -11.55
CA VAL A 323 -3.62 5.95 -12.16
C VAL A 323 -4.34 4.62 -12.00
N ARG A 324 -4.96 4.35 -10.83
CA ARG A 324 -5.76 3.13 -10.62
C ARG A 324 -6.91 3.02 -11.61
N GLN A 325 -7.61 4.12 -11.89
CA GLN A 325 -8.67 4.14 -12.90
C GLN A 325 -8.12 3.88 -14.30
N LEU A 326 -6.98 4.48 -14.66
CA LEU A 326 -6.32 4.24 -15.94
C LEU A 326 -5.85 2.79 -16.09
N GLN A 327 -5.30 2.19 -15.04
CA GLN A 327 -4.88 0.79 -15.01
C GLN A 327 -6.08 -0.17 -15.11
N ALA A 328 -7.19 0.13 -14.41
CA ALA A 328 -8.44 -0.62 -14.52
C ALA A 328 -9.02 -0.59 -15.95
N ASN A 329 -8.83 0.53 -16.65
CA ASN A 329 -9.17 0.69 -18.06
C ASN A 329 -8.11 0.12 -19.03
N LEU A 330 -7.09 -0.59 -18.53
CA LEU A 330 -6.00 -1.19 -19.30
C LEU A 330 -5.17 -0.20 -20.13
N CYS A 331 -5.18 1.09 -19.76
CA CYS A 331 -4.54 2.17 -20.50
C CYS A 331 -3.03 1.95 -20.71
N PHE A 332 -2.37 1.34 -19.72
CA PHE A 332 -0.92 1.10 -19.71
C PHE A 332 -0.52 -0.35 -20.02
N ALA A 333 -1.49 -1.23 -20.31
CA ALA A 333 -1.21 -2.64 -20.58
C ALA A 333 -0.26 -2.80 -21.78
N GLY A 334 0.93 -3.37 -21.53
CA GLY A 334 1.99 -3.50 -22.54
C GLY A 334 2.68 -2.19 -22.95
N LYS A 335 2.41 -1.06 -22.25
CA LYS A 335 2.93 0.28 -22.57
C LYS A 335 3.67 0.93 -21.39
N PRO A 336 4.76 0.32 -20.85
CA PRO A 336 5.44 0.83 -19.66
C PRO A 336 6.08 2.21 -19.85
N LYS A 337 6.56 2.54 -21.05
CA LYS A 337 7.08 3.87 -21.38
C LYS A 337 6.01 4.96 -21.26
N LEU A 338 4.79 4.68 -21.73
CA LEU A 338 3.65 5.60 -21.61
C LEU A 338 3.29 5.84 -20.15
N GLU A 339 3.30 4.80 -19.32
CA GLU A 339 3.03 4.93 -17.88
C GLU A 339 4.08 5.80 -17.18
N GLN A 340 5.37 5.60 -17.50
CA GLN A 340 6.45 6.42 -16.96
C GLN A 340 6.34 7.89 -17.37
N GLU A 341 6.09 8.16 -18.66
CA GLU A 341 5.93 9.52 -19.18
C GLU A 341 4.69 10.21 -18.58
N PHE A 342 3.57 9.48 -18.48
CA PHE A 342 2.37 9.94 -17.80
C PHE A 342 2.64 10.27 -16.34
N ALA A 343 3.39 9.43 -15.61
CA ALA A 343 3.77 9.71 -14.23
C ALA A 343 4.55 11.03 -14.09
N GLN A 344 5.45 11.36 -15.02
CA GLN A 344 6.17 12.64 -14.98
C GLN A 344 5.25 13.83 -15.26
N PHE A 345 4.42 13.71 -16.29
CA PHE A 345 3.48 14.76 -16.66
C PHE A 345 2.43 15.00 -15.57
N ALA A 346 1.76 13.94 -15.13
CA ALA A 346 0.65 14.04 -14.20
C ALA A 346 1.09 14.48 -12.81
N SER A 347 2.24 14.01 -12.31
CA SER A 347 2.80 14.53 -11.05
C SER A 347 3.12 16.03 -11.14
N TRP A 348 3.58 16.53 -12.29
CA TRP A 348 3.73 17.96 -12.50
C TRP A 348 2.38 18.68 -12.55
N ALA A 349 1.43 18.18 -13.35
CA ALA A 349 0.12 18.80 -13.53
C ALA A 349 -0.66 18.90 -12.21
N VAL A 350 -0.70 17.83 -11.41
CA VAL A 350 -1.32 17.82 -10.07
C VAL A 350 -0.71 18.91 -9.19
N LYS A 351 0.63 19.04 -9.15
CA LYS A 351 1.29 20.09 -8.38
C LYS A 351 0.97 21.50 -8.88
N GLN A 352 0.86 21.70 -10.19
CA GLN A 352 0.50 23.01 -10.73
C GLN A 352 -0.96 23.37 -10.42
N VAL A 353 -1.87 22.39 -10.44
CA VAL A 353 -3.27 22.58 -10.02
C VAL A 353 -3.33 22.90 -8.53
N ALA A 354 -2.64 22.14 -7.68
CA ALA A 354 -2.56 22.39 -6.24
C ALA A 354 -2.01 23.80 -5.96
N TYR A 355 -0.91 24.19 -6.62
CA TYR A 355 -0.36 25.53 -6.49
C TYR A 355 -1.32 26.63 -6.97
N CYS A 356 -2.11 26.37 -8.01
CA CYS A 356 -3.14 27.31 -8.47
C CYS A 356 -4.27 27.49 -7.43
N LEU A 357 -4.60 26.45 -6.66
CA LEU A 357 -5.58 26.53 -5.59
C LEU A 357 -5.02 27.27 -4.36
N GLU A 358 -3.76 27.02 -4.00
CA GLU A 358 -3.07 27.65 -2.87
C GLU A 358 -2.74 29.12 -3.14
N GLU A 359 -2.29 29.43 -4.36
CA GLU A 359 -1.90 30.77 -4.82
C GLU A 359 -2.71 31.17 -6.06
N PRO A 360 -3.98 31.58 -5.93
CA PRO A 360 -4.86 31.89 -7.06
C PRO A 360 -4.27 32.94 -8.02
N SER A 361 -3.45 33.85 -7.48
CA SER A 361 -2.78 34.90 -8.26
C SER A 361 -1.84 34.36 -9.34
N PHE A 362 -1.34 33.12 -9.20
CA PHE A 362 -0.41 32.46 -10.13
C PHE A 362 -0.92 32.44 -11.57
N LEU A 363 -2.18 32.05 -11.76
CA LEU A 363 -2.82 31.98 -13.08
C LEU A 363 -3.91 33.03 -13.27
N LYS A 364 -4.58 33.48 -12.20
CA LYS A 364 -5.62 34.51 -12.27
C LYS A 364 -5.09 35.83 -12.80
N THR A 365 -3.97 36.32 -12.26
CA THR A 365 -3.45 37.65 -12.63
C THR A 365 -2.98 37.69 -14.08
N PRO A 366 -2.17 36.74 -14.57
CA PRO A 366 -1.80 36.70 -15.98
C PRO A 366 -3.01 36.53 -16.91
N ALA A 367 -3.97 35.67 -16.54
CA ALA A 367 -5.19 35.45 -17.31
C ALA A 367 -6.04 36.72 -17.44
N LEU A 368 -6.31 37.41 -16.32
CA LEU A 368 -7.08 38.66 -16.32
C LEU A 368 -6.35 39.80 -17.05
N ASN A 369 -5.02 39.87 -16.92
CA ASN A 369 -4.22 40.86 -17.65
C ASN A 369 -4.28 40.63 -19.16
N TRP A 370 -4.19 39.38 -19.61
CA TRP A 370 -4.32 39.03 -21.02
C TRP A 370 -5.72 39.41 -21.55
N LEU A 371 -6.77 39.13 -20.78
CA LEU A 371 -8.14 39.48 -21.15
C LEU A 371 -8.36 40.99 -21.25
N LYS A 372 -7.74 41.78 -20.36
CA LYS A 372 -7.78 43.25 -20.42
C LYS A 372 -7.01 43.82 -21.61
N SER A 373 -5.86 43.22 -21.96
CA SER A 373 -5.02 43.72 -23.05
C SER A 373 -5.51 43.32 -24.44
N HIS A 374 -6.40 42.33 -24.54
CA HIS A 374 -6.99 41.84 -25.80
C HIS A 374 -8.51 42.05 -25.84
N ASP A 375 -8.96 43.18 -25.27
CA ASP A 375 -10.37 43.56 -25.20
C ASP A 375 -10.92 43.71 -26.64
N GLY A 376 -11.76 42.75 -27.06
CA GLY A 376 -12.32 42.66 -28.42
C GLY A 376 -12.11 41.31 -29.13
N VAL A 377 -11.06 40.56 -28.82
CA VAL A 377 -10.80 39.21 -29.38
C VAL A 377 -11.51 38.10 -28.59
N GLY A 378 -11.88 38.40 -27.35
CA GLY A 378 -12.61 37.48 -26.47
C GLY A 378 -11.79 36.27 -26.02
N TYR A 379 -12.47 35.25 -25.49
CA TYR A 379 -11.85 34.02 -24.96
C TYR A 379 -11.33 33.09 -26.07
N GLN A 380 -11.70 33.33 -27.33
CA GLN A 380 -11.52 32.41 -28.46
C GLN A 380 -10.06 32.10 -28.77
N ARG A 381 -9.14 33.03 -28.47
CA ARG A 381 -7.70 32.84 -28.70
C ARG A 381 -6.89 32.61 -27.42
N MET A 382 -7.55 32.58 -26.26
CA MET A 382 -6.87 32.46 -24.97
C MET A 382 -6.16 31.11 -24.81
N GLU A 383 -6.68 30.05 -25.43
CA GLU A 383 -6.04 28.74 -25.50
C GLU A 383 -4.68 28.83 -26.19
N ASP A 384 -4.63 29.36 -27.42
CA ASP A 384 -3.43 29.35 -28.27
C ASP A 384 -2.45 30.50 -27.97
N ASP A 385 -2.94 31.69 -27.64
CA ASP A 385 -2.11 32.90 -27.50
C ASP A 385 -1.63 33.14 -26.05
N PHE A 386 -2.25 32.49 -25.05
CA PHE A 386 -1.87 32.65 -23.65
C PHE A 386 -1.58 31.32 -22.96
N PHE A 387 -2.59 30.45 -22.82
CA PHE A 387 -2.50 29.28 -21.95
C PHE A 387 -1.49 28.25 -22.49
N LEU A 388 -1.46 28.06 -23.81
CA LEU A 388 -0.49 27.20 -24.49
C LEU A 388 0.96 27.69 -24.32
N PRO A 389 1.34 28.94 -24.69
CA PRO A 389 2.67 29.46 -24.41
C PRO A 389 3.06 29.34 -22.93
N PHE A 390 2.16 29.73 -22.02
CA PHE A 390 2.41 29.74 -20.57
C PHE A 390 2.77 28.35 -20.01
N LEU A 391 2.03 27.31 -20.41
CA LEU A 391 2.28 25.94 -19.96
C LEU A 391 3.46 25.30 -20.71
N TYR A 392 3.55 25.52 -22.02
CA TYR A 392 4.61 24.94 -22.84
C TYR A 392 5.99 25.40 -22.38
N GLU A 393 6.19 26.68 -22.07
CA GLU A 393 7.47 27.20 -21.59
C GLU A 393 7.91 26.51 -20.29
N ARG A 394 7.00 26.35 -19.32
CA ARG A 394 7.29 25.69 -18.04
C ARG A 394 7.56 24.19 -18.20
N LEU A 395 6.77 23.52 -19.04
CA LEU A 395 6.98 22.11 -19.35
C LEU A 395 8.32 21.90 -20.08
N ARG A 396 8.64 22.76 -21.05
CA ARG A 396 9.88 22.71 -21.83
C ARG A 396 11.11 23.02 -20.97
N ASP A 397 11.01 24.00 -20.08
CA ASP A 397 12.08 24.33 -19.13
C ASP A 397 12.39 23.14 -18.20
N LYS A 398 11.35 22.48 -17.68
CA LYS A 398 11.52 21.37 -16.74
C LYS A 398 11.90 20.03 -17.39
N PHE A 399 11.34 19.71 -18.56
CA PHE A 399 11.43 18.38 -19.16
C PHE A 399 12.13 18.35 -20.53
N GLY A 400 12.56 19.52 -21.02
CA GLY A 400 13.39 19.65 -22.21
C GLY A 400 12.79 18.99 -23.46
N PRO A 401 13.54 18.15 -24.17
CA PRO A 401 13.14 17.60 -25.47
C PRO A 401 11.92 16.68 -25.42
N LEU A 402 11.50 16.23 -24.23
CA LEU A 402 10.32 15.40 -24.06
C LEU A 402 9.01 16.13 -24.43
N VAL A 403 9.03 17.47 -24.48
CA VAL A 403 7.83 18.30 -24.71
C VAL A 403 7.85 18.89 -26.11
N SER A 404 6.82 18.63 -26.90
CA SER A 404 6.63 19.18 -28.26
C SER A 404 5.35 20.01 -28.34
N LYS A 405 5.40 21.18 -29.00
CA LYS A 405 4.25 22.07 -29.21
C LYS A 405 3.63 21.85 -30.59
N LYS A 406 2.31 21.75 -30.67
CA LYS A 406 1.54 21.59 -31.92
C LYS A 406 2.12 20.55 -32.90
N PRO A 407 2.55 19.35 -32.44
CA PRO A 407 3.05 18.35 -33.38
C PRO A 407 1.91 17.82 -34.24
N GLU A 408 2.19 17.66 -35.52
CA GLU A 408 1.31 16.98 -36.46
C GLU A 408 1.79 15.54 -36.64
N ARG A 409 1.00 14.57 -36.14
CA ARG A 409 1.18 13.14 -36.37
C ARG A 409 -0.18 12.46 -36.44
N PHE A 410 -0.20 11.29 -37.07
CA PHE A 410 -1.39 10.42 -37.12
C PHE A 410 -2.66 11.12 -37.66
N GLY A 411 -2.48 12.14 -38.53
CA GLY A 411 -3.57 12.87 -39.18
C GLY A 411 -4.30 13.89 -38.30
N GLY A 412 -3.74 14.29 -37.15
CA GLY A 412 -4.32 15.31 -36.27
C GLY A 412 -3.27 16.26 -35.66
N ASN A 413 -3.75 17.34 -35.04
CA ASN A 413 -2.94 18.32 -34.31
C ASN A 413 -3.29 18.27 -32.81
N VAL A 414 -2.29 18.17 -31.95
CA VAL A 414 -2.44 18.20 -30.49
C VAL A 414 -1.70 19.41 -29.94
N ASP A 415 -2.24 20.09 -28.93
CA ASP A 415 -1.63 21.33 -28.41
C ASP A 415 -0.22 21.09 -27.87
N ILE A 416 -0.08 20.08 -27.01
CA ILE A 416 1.20 19.64 -26.46
C ILE A 416 1.28 18.11 -26.53
N LEU A 417 2.43 17.58 -26.94
CA LEU A 417 2.77 16.17 -26.79
C LEU A 417 3.91 16.05 -25.78
N PHE A 418 3.66 15.37 -24.67
CA PHE A 418 4.63 15.07 -23.63
C PHE A 418 5.08 13.61 -23.77
N GLY A 419 6.22 13.37 -24.41
CA GLY A 419 6.61 12.03 -24.84
C GLY A 419 5.56 11.45 -25.80
N ASP A 420 4.84 10.42 -25.35
CA ASP A 420 3.72 9.80 -26.04
C ASP A 420 2.35 10.17 -25.42
N VAL A 421 2.31 11.08 -24.43
CA VAL A 421 1.08 11.55 -23.76
C VAL A 421 0.51 12.78 -24.48
N PRO A 422 -0.67 12.68 -25.12
CA PRO A 422 -1.29 13.81 -25.78
C PRO A 422 -2.02 14.71 -24.77
N VAL A 423 -1.77 16.02 -24.86
CA VAL A 423 -2.34 17.03 -23.98
C VAL A 423 -3.07 18.09 -24.81
N GLU A 424 -4.38 18.20 -24.61
CA GLU A 424 -5.24 19.23 -25.18
C GLU A 424 -5.49 20.32 -24.15
N LEU A 425 -5.59 21.56 -24.60
CA LEU A 425 -5.87 22.72 -23.75
C LEU A 425 -7.28 23.22 -24.02
N LYS A 426 -7.92 23.70 -22.95
CA LYS A 426 -9.23 24.33 -23.01
C LYS A 426 -9.26 25.57 -22.12
N ALA A 427 -9.91 26.64 -22.56
CA ALA A 427 -10.15 27.83 -21.75
C ALA A 427 -11.65 28.11 -21.63
N ARG A 428 -12.14 28.23 -20.39
CA ARG A 428 -13.52 28.60 -20.07
C ARG A 428 -13.55 29.98 -19.42
N ARG A 429 -14.42 30.86 -19.92
CA ARG A 429 -14.70 32.19 -19.36
C ARG A 429 -16.21 32.45 -19.34
N GLY A 430 -16.67 33.20 -18.36
CA GLY A 430 -18.00 33.82 -18.40
C GLY A 430 -19.15 32.90 -18.00
N GLN A 431 -18.84 31.71 -17.49
CA GLN A 431 -19.84 30.82 -16.90
C GLN A 431 -20.11 31.27 -15.46
N LYS A 432 -21.39 31.32 -15.09
CA LYS A 432 -21.79 31.70 -13.74
C LYS A 432 -21.21 30.75 -12.70
N THR A 433 -21.15 29.46 -13.01
CA THR A 433 -20.66 28.42 -12.12
C THR A 433 -19.28 27.90 -12.54
N ALA A 434 -18.46 27.55 -11.55
CA ALA A 434 -17.18 26.90 -11.79
C ALA A 434 -17.35 25.51 -12.42
N LEU A 435 -16.36 25.05 -13.18
CA LEU A 435 -16.40 23.72 -13.83
C LEU A 435 -16.49 22.60 -12.80
N VAL A 436 -15.80 22.77 -11.67
CA VAL A 436 -15.79 21.85 -10.54
C VAL A 436 -17.19 21.57 -10.00
N ASP A 437 -18.09 22.57 -10.09
CA ASP A 437 -19.44 22.51 -9.53
C ASP A 437 -20.49 21.99 -10.51
N THR A 438 -20.24 22.02 -11.83
CA THR A 438 -21.34 21.90 -12.80
C THR A 438 -21.30 20.76 -13.83
N LEU A 439 -20.17 20.32 -14.41
CA LEU A 439 -20.23 19.32 -15.51
C LEU A 439 -18.86 18.72 -15.85
N ILE A 440 -18.41 17.75 -15.07
CA ILE A 440 -17.48 16.74 -15.59
C ILE A 440 -18.12 15.38 -15.30
N ASP A 441 -19.03 15.03 -16.20
CA ASP A 441 -19.60 13.70 -16.39
C ASP A 441 -19.20 13.19 -17.78
N GLU A 442 -19.73 12.04 -18.20
CA GLU A 442 -19.45 11.44 -19.52
C GLU A 442 -19.87 12.33 -20.71
N LYS A 443 -20.65 13.39 -20.49
CA LYS A 443 -21.13 14.30 -21.55
C LYS A 443 -20.18 15.48 -21.80
N TYR A 444 -19.24 15.76 -20.89
CA TYR A 444 -18.19 16.75 -21.14
C TYR A 444 -17.36 16.29 -22.34
N LYS A 445 -17.29 17.12 -23.40
CA LYS A 445 -16.59 16.79 -24.67
C LYS A 445 -15.15 17.32 -24.60
N PRO A 446 -14.18 16.56 -24.06
CA PRO A 446 -12.91 17.14 -23.64
C PRO A 446 -11.93 17.23 -24.82
N THR A 447 -12.16 16.43 -25.86
CA THR A 447 -11.19 16.13 -26.91
C THR A 447 -11.86 16.27 -28.28
N GLY A 448 -11.54 17.36 -28.98
CA GLY A 448 -12.02 17.62 -30.34
C GLY A 448 -10.93 17.37 -31.39
N GLN A 449 -9.70 17.80 -31.12
CA GLN A 449 -8.60 17.76 -32.09
C GLN A 449 -7.57 16.65 -31.80
N ALA A 450 -7.42 16.25 -30.53
CA ALA A 450 -6.50 15.19 -30.10
C ALA A 450 -7.10 13.76 -30.14
N ALA A 451 -8.29 13.58 -30.72
CA ALA A 451 -9.01 12.30 -30.73
C ALA A 451 -8.19 11.17 -31.39
N SER A 452 -7.48 11.45 -32.48
CA SER A 452 -6.64 10.45 -33.17
C SER A 452 -5.46 9.97 -32.31
N TYR A 453 -4.84 10.87 -31.55
CA TYR A 453 -3.76 10.50 -30.63
C TYR A 453 -4.28 9.69 -29.44
N ALA A 454 -5.36 10.16 -28.83
CA ALA A 454 -5.96 9.51 -27.67
C ALA A 454 -6.58 8.15 -28.04
N ALA A 455 -7.04 7.97 -29.28
CA ALA A 455 -7.49 6.70 -29.83
C ALA A 455 -6.34 5.67 -29.98
N LEU A 456 -5.14 6.13 -30.36
CA LEU A 456 -3.97 5.25 -30.55
C LEU A 456 -3.29 4.88 -29.22
N THR A 457 -3.14 5.85 -28.33
CA THR A 457 -2.49 5.63 -27.03
C THR A 457 -3.44 4.99 -26.02
N GLY A 458 -4.76 5.19 -26.18
CA GLY A 458 -5.77 4.86 -25.17
C GLY A 458 -5.84 5.89 -24.03
N LEU A 459 -5.07 6.99 -24.14
CA LEU A 459 -4.90 8.03 -23.12
C LEU A 459 -5.03 9.42 -23.75
N GLY A 460 -5.87 10.27 -23.17
CA GLY A 460 -5.90 11.71 -23.44
C GLY A 460 -5.71 12.51 -22.15
N CYS A 461 -5.03 13.64 -22.20
CA CYS A 461 -5.00 14.60 -21.10
C CYS A 461 -5.62 15.92 -21.57
N VAL A 462 -6.40 16.56 -20.72
CA VAL A 462 -6.98 17.89 -20.98
C VAL A 462 -6.68 18.80 -19.81
N LEU A 463 -6.02 19.92 -20.09
CA LEU A 463 -5.81 20.99 -19.11
C LEU A 463 -6.84 22.08 -19.37
N VAL A 464 -7.64 22.43 -18.38
CA VAL A 464 -8.70 23.43 -18.48
C VAL A 464 -8.34 24.64 -17.65
N LEU A 465 -8.20 25.80 -18.27
CA LEU A 465 -8.15 27.08 -17.57
C LEU A 465 -9.59 27.53 -17.29
N ASP A 466 -10.00 27.55 -16.02
CA ASP A 466 -11.35 27.96 -15.62
C ASP A 466 -11.32 29.35 -14.96
N VAL A 467 -11.92 30.34 -15.64
CA VAL A 467 -12.05 31.72 -15.18
C VAL A 467 -13.54 32.06 -15.03
N PRO A 468 -14.21 31.57 -13.96
CA PRO A 468 -15.63 31.82 -13.74
C PRO A 468 -15.89 33.29 -13.37
N THR A 469 -17.14 33.73 -13.50
CA THR A 469 -17.57 35.09 -13.11
C THR A 469 -17.97 35.20 -11.64
N GLU A 470 -18.31 34.08 -11.00
CA GLU A 470 -18.59 33.99 -9.57
C GLU A 470 -17.57 33.06 -8.92
N SER A 471 -17.19 33.34 -7.68
CA SER A 471 -16.29 32.49 -6.92
C SER A 471 -17.01 31.19 -6.50
N PRO A 472 -16.39 30.01 -6.65
CA PRO A 472 -16.96 28.75 -6.21
C PRO A 472 -17.13 28.72 -4.68
N SER A 473 -18.09 27.94 -4.17
CA SER A 473 -18.38 27.87 -2.73
C SER A 473 -17.28 27.17 -1.92
N ALA A 474 -16.63 26.15 -2.50
CA ALA A 474 -15.45 25.48 -1.96
C ALA A 474 -14.79 24.67 -3.08
N THR A 475 -13.47 24.64 -3.17
CA THR A 475 -12.75 23.82 -4.16
C THR A 475 -11.62 23.07 -3.50
N ASN A 476 -11.53 21.77 -3.77
CA ASN A 476 -10.42 20.92 -3.33
C ASN A 476 -9.73 20.28 -4.54
N LEU A 477 -8.51 19.80 -4.33
CA LEU A 477 -7.69 19.22 -5.39
C LEU A 477 -8.38 18.04 -6.09
N THR A 478 -9.14 17.23 -5.36
CA THR A 478 -9.87 16.07 -5.88
C THR A 478 -10.96 16.48 -6.86
N ALA A 479 -11.63 17.62 -6.67
CA ALA A 479 -12.62 18.15 -7.60
C ALA A 479 -11.99 18.63 -8.91
N CYS A 480 -10.72 19.06 -8.87
CA CYS A 480 -9.99 19.62 -10.00
C CYS A 480 -9.34 18.56 -10.91
N VAL A 481 -9.34 17.28 -10.54
CA VAL A 481 -8.75 16.20 -11.36
C VAL A 481 -9.75 15.06 -11.50
N LYS A 482 -10.09 14.70 -12.74
CA LYS A 482 -11.05 13.62 -13.02
C LYS A 482 -10.61 12.77 -14.20
N VAL A 483 -10.93 11.48 -14.13
CA VAL A 483 -10.77 10.54 -15.25
C VAL A 483 -12.15 10.29 -15.85
N VAL A 484 -12.27 10.44 -17.17
CA VAL A 484 -13.49 10.19 -17.93
C VAL A 484 -13.18 9.17 -19.02
N THR A 485 -13.98 8.12 -19.11
CA THR A 485 -13.82 7.11 -20.17
C THR A 485 -14.65 7.48 -21.38
N ARG A 486 -14.08 7.44 -22.59
CA ARG A 486 -14.77 7.77 -23.83
C ARG A 486 -14.48 6.74 -24.92
N ARG A 487 -15.49 6.43 -25.73
CA ARG A 487 -15.29 5.65 -26.97
C ARG A 487 -15.16 6.62 -28.14
N PHE A 488 -14.04 6.54 -28.85
CA PHE A 488 -13.85 7.21 -30.12
C PHE A 488 -14.17 6.24 -31.25
N PRO A 489 -14.88 6.66 -32.31
CA PRO A 489 -15.11 5.83 -33.49
C PRO A 489 -13.82 5.24 -34.09
N GLU A 490 -12.71 5.97 -33.95
CA GLU A 490 -11.39 5.63 -34.47
C GLU A 490 -10.61 4.65 -33.56
N ALA A 491 -11.09 4.38 -32.34
CA ALA A 491 -10.42 3.53 -31.36
C ALA A 491 -11.09 2.16 -31.23
N GLN A 492 -10.29 1.09 -31.19
CA GLN A 492 -10.80 -0.27 -30.92
C GLN A 492 -11.21 -0.48 -29.46
N GLN A 493 -10.68 0.34 -28.53
CA GLN A 493 -10.95 0.27 -27.10
C GLN A 493 -11.37 1.65 -26.55
N PRO A 494 -12.08 1.70 -25.42
CA PRO A 494 -12.35 2.97 -24.75
C PRO A 494 -11.04 3.69 -24.37
N THR A 495 -10.97 4.97 -24.68
CA THR A 495 -9.88 5.85 -24.31
C THR A 495 -10.19 6.49 -22.96
N SER A 496 -9.21 6.52 -22.08
CA SER A 496 -9.32 7.26 -20.82
C SER A 496 -8.82 8.68 -21.00
N VAL A 497 -9.62 9.67 -20.57
CA VAL A 497 -9.28 11.09 -20.63
C VAL A 497 -9.14 11.64 -19.23
N VAL A 498 -7.96 12.15 -18.91
CA VAL A 498 -7.69 12.81 -17.63
C VAL A 498 -7.87 14.31 -17.79
N VAL A 499 -8.76 14.91 -17.01
CA VAL A 499 -9.05 16.34 -17.02
C VAL A 499 -8.43 16.96 -15.77
N PHE A 500 -7.57 17.97 -15.96
CA PHE A 500 -6.97 18.80 -14.90
C PHE A 500 -7.52 20.21 -15.02
N ILE A 501 -8.06 20.76 -13.94
CA ILE A 501 -8.71 22.08 -13.91
C ILE A 501 -7.84 23.06 -13.15
N PHE A 502 -7.39 24.10 -13.84
CA PHE A 502 -6.74 25.27 -13.28
C PHE A 502 -7.79 26.31 -12.94
N GLN A 503 -8.33 26.19 -11.72
CA GLN A 503 -9.32 27.11 -11.18
C GLN A 503 -8.65 28.46 -10.85
N CYS A 504 -8.98 29.51 -11.59
CA CYS A 504 -8.41 30.84 -11.38
C CYS A 504 -9.14 31.67 -10.32
N ASP A 505 -10.30 31.22 -9.84
CA ASP A 505 -11.01 31.88 -8.75
C ASP A 505 -11.33 30.85 -7.68
N THR A 506 -10.61 30.95 -6.56
CA THR A 506 -10.78 30.13 -5.35
C THR A 506 -10.96 31.11 -4.20
N PRO A 507 -12.05 31.03 -3.40
CA PRO A 507 -12.18 31.86 -2.21
C PRO A 507 -11.02 31.53 -1.25
N ARG A 508 -10.53 32.55 -0.52
CA ARG A 508 -9.57 32.26 0.55
C ARG A 508 -10.26 31.39 1.59
N PRO A 509 -9.56 30.46 2.26
CA PRO A 509 -10.15 29.65 3.33
C PRO A 509 -10.78 30.49 4.45
N SER A 510 -10.30 31.73 4.66
CA SER A 510 -10.84 32.69 5.61
C SER A 510 -12.17 33.35 5.19
N ASP A 511 -12.50 33.24 3.91
CA ASP A 511 -13.67 33.88 3.29
C ASP A 511 -14.76 32.84 2.95
N ALA A 512 -14.50 31.56 3.29
CA ALA A 512 -15.42 30.43 3.14
C ALA A 512 -16.18 30.19 4.46
N ASP A 513 -17.02 31.16 4.84
CA ASP A 513 -18.05 31.05 5.89
C ASP A 513 -19.43 31.35 5.31
#